data_AF-A0A842S236-F1
#
_entry.id   AF-A0A842S236-F1
#
_cell.length_a   1.000
_cell.length_b   1.000
_cell.length_c   1.000
_cell.angle_alpha   90.00
_cell.angle_beta   90.00
_cell.angle_gamma   90.00
#
_symmetry.space_group_name_H-M   'P 1'
#
loop_
_entity.id
_entity.type
_entity.pdbx_description
1 polymer ?
#
loop_
_entity_poly.entity_id
_entity_poly.type
_entity_poly.pdbx_seq_one_letter_code
_entity_poly.pdbx_strand_id
1 'polypeptide(L)'
;MSFINGLKRLFKTPIYILIIISFVISWFLILFGSTFLPIESFTRFIIIFVAVLFGFSLFLFIMSFFKPLNELNKILILIAFILGIPLIFLFDEIVSIFFTFCIYANLILTAFFAFKICMDFSLKIDDYLYQKEKYRQILRIIEFITFGVVYWLIYRLSTNFFLELLGPSALVIWVLRIIFWIDLILIGVVLLTILFAKRYAAFITLFFSLSFFYIIYIFLDVFSELIFTDTSVYQITSFILDLIIFLYIIGSIFDKVDYLKDALKVFRADTIALFVIIMKLVVQITKIFPYIPGVDVPPDVRQELWILLIFLTFTLFFGIYKIISKRKDKSTN
;
A
#
# COMPACT_ATOMS: atom_id res chain seq x y z
N MET A 1 8.57 9.54 12.57
CA MET A 1 9.69 10.43 12.21
C MET A 1 10.64 9.88 11.14
N SER A 2 10.73 8.56 10.89
CA SER A 2 11.68 8.04 9.88
C SER A 2 11.20 8.24 8.41
N PHE A 3 9.93 8.02 8.08
CA PHE A 3 9.43 8.27 6.71
C PHE A 3 9.58 9.74 6.25
N ILE A 4 9.42 10.72 7.18
CA ILE A 4 9.59 12.15 6.89
C ILE A 4 11.05 12.42 6.50
N ASN A 5 12.00 11.75 7.15
CA ASN A 5 13.41 11.86 6.79
C ASN A 5 13.68 11.24 5.41
N GLY A 6 13.03 10.12 5.09
CA GLY A 6 13.04 9.53 3.75
C GLY A 6 12.50 10.48 2.68
N LEU A 7 11.34 11.10 2.90
CA LEU A 7 10.78 12.12 2.00
C LEU A 7 11.74 13.31 1.84
N LYS A 8 12.31 13.83 2.93
CA LYS A 8 13.31 14.91 2.87
C LYS A 8 14.53 14.52 2.03
N ARG A 9 14.99 13.27 2.10
CA ARG A 9 16.10 12.77 1.26
C ARG A 9 15.70 12.72 -0.21
N LEU A 10 14.48 12.28 -0.51
CA LEU A 10 13.95 12.25 -1.87
C LEU A 10 13.89 13.66 -2.48
N PHE A 11 13.28 14.61 -1.76
CA PHE A 11 13.11 15.99 -2.21
C PHE A 11 14.42 16.79 -2.29
N LYS A 12 15.59 16.21 -1.97
CA LYS A 12 16.89 16.83 -2.26
C LYS A 12 17.33 16.68 -3.71
N THR A 13 16.76 15.71 -4.43
CA THR A 13 17.18 15.40 -5.80
C THR A 13 16.18 16.00 -6.79
N PRO A 14 16.58 16.97 -7.63
CA PRO A 14 15.66 17.72 -8.48
C PRO A 14 14.92 16.85 -9.50
N ILE A 15 15.53 15.77 -9.99
CA ILE A 15 14.90 14.82 -10.91
C ILE A 15 13.71 14.12 -10.25
N TYR A 16 13.88 13.67 -9.00
CA TYR A 16 12.79 13.04 -8.25
C TYR A 16 11.66 14.03 -7.94
N ILE A 17 11.99 15.29 -7.65
CA ILE A 17 10.99 16.34 -7.47
C ILE A 17 10.17 16.50 -8.75
N LEU A 18 10.83 16.60 -9.92
CA LEU A 18 10.17 16.72 -11.20
C LEU A 18 9.22 15.54 -11.45
N ILE A 19 9.70 14.31 -11.26
CA ILE A 19 8.88 13.12 -11.49
C ILE A 19 7.68 13.06 -10.53
N ILE A 20 7.88 13.33 -9.23
CA ILE A 20 6.78 13.31 -8.25
C ILE A 20 5.78 14.42 -8.53
N ILE A 21 6.24 15.63 -8.87
CA ILE A 21 5.33 16.73 -9.22
C ILE A 21 4.55 16.38 -10.48
N SER A 22 5.21 15.88 -11.53
CA SER A 22 4.53 15.43 -12.75
C SER A 22 3.52 14.32 -12.48
N PHE A 23 3.84 13.39 -11.58
CA PHE A 23 2.96 12.34 -11.11
C PHE A 23 1.73 12.88 -10.36
N VAL A 24 1.92 13.81 -9.43
CA VAL A 24 0.82 14.45 -8.68
C VAL A 24 -0.04 15.29 -9.63
N ILE A 25 0.57 15.97 -10.60
CA ILE A 25 -0.16 16.71 -11.64
C ILE A 25 -0.98 15.75 -12.50
N SER A 26 -0.41 14.64 -12.98
CA SER A 26 -1.19 13.67 -13.76
C SER A 26 -2.37 13.14 -12.94
N TRP A 27 -2.13 12.76 -11.69
CA TRP A 27 -3.15 12.32 -10.74
C TRP A 27 -4.29 13.35 -10.59
N PHE A 28 -3.95 14.63 -10.43
CA PHE A 28 -4.93 15.70 -10.32
C PHE A 28 -5.70 15.94 -11.63
N LEU A 29 -5.02 15.92 -12.77
CA LEU A 29 -5.66 16.07 -14.08
C LEU A 29 -6.66 14.93 -14.33
N ILE A 30 -6.34 13.72 -13.89
CA ILE A 30 -7.21 12.55 -13.99
C ILE A 30 -8.48 12.76 -13.16
N LEU A 31 -8.33 13.08 -11.87
CA LEU A 31 -9.46 13.39 -10.99
C LEU A 31 -10.31 14.53 -11.57
N PHE A 32 -9.66 15.59 -12.04
CA PHE A 32 -10.36 16.75 -12.60
C PHE A 32 -11.13 16.39 -13.88
N GLY A 33 -10.56 15.55 -14.73
CA GLY A 33 -11.17 15.09 -15.98
C GLY A 33 -12.34 14.15 -15.76
N SER A 34 -12.22 13.21 -14.82
CA SER A 34 -13.31 12.29 -14.48
C SER A 34 -14.46 12.99 -13.76
N THR A 35 -14.16 13.97 -12.90
CA THR A 35 -15.17 14.57 -12.01
C THR A 35 -15.81 15.85 -12.58
N PHE A 36 -15.05 16.71 -13.28
CA PHE A 36 -15.50 18.07 -13.63
C PHE A 36 -15.53 18.36 -15.14
N LEU A 37 -14.68 17.72 -15.95
CA LEU A 37 -14.58 17.98 -17.39
C LEU A 37 -14.46 16.68 -18.22
N PRO A 38 -15.53 15.88 -18.33
CA PRO A 38 -15.54 14.64 -19.12
C PRO A 38 -15.66 14.93 -20.63
N ILE A 39 -14.78 15.76 -21.17
CA ILE A 39 -14.72 16.10 -22.60
C ILE A 39 -13.66 15.21 -23.26
N GLU A 40 -13.96 14.67 -24.44
CA GLU A 40 -13.03 13.78 -25.17
C GLU A 40 -11.64 14.41 -25.40
N SER A 41 -11.59 15.70 -25.74
CA SER A 41 -10.34 16.42 -25.99
C SER A 41 -9.47 16.53 -24.73
N PHE A 42 -10.09 16.75 -23.57
CA PHE A 42 -9.39 16.79 -22.29
C PHE A 42 -8.87 15.39 -21.90
N THR A 43 -9.69 14.36 -22.14
CA THR A 43 -9.31 12.96 -21.93
C THR A 43 -8.11 12.57 -22.79
N ARG A 44 -8.11 12.94 -24.08
CA ARG A 44 -6.96 12.69 -24.99
C ARG A 44 -5.70 13.42 -24.53
N PHE A 45 -5.82 14.65 -24.05
CA PHE A 45 -4.68 15.38 -23.48
C PHE A 45 -4.09 14.65 -22.26
N ILE A 46 -4.94 14.18 -21.33
CA ILE A 46 -4.52 13.39 -20.17
C ILE A 46 -3.77 12.13 -20.61
N ILE A 47 -4.31 11.38 -21.59
CA ILE A 47 -3.66 10.18 -22.14
C ILE A 47 -2.24 10.47 -22.57
N ILE A 48 -2.08 11.48 -23.43
CA ILE A 48 -0.78 11.83 -24.00
C ILE A 48 0.19 12.26 -22.90
N PHE A 49 -0.27 13.08 -21.96
CA PHE A 49 0.55 13.53 -20.84
C PHE A 49 1.05 12.35 -19.98
N VAL A 50 0.14 11.45 -19.61
CA VAL A 50 0.46 10.29 -18.78
C VAL A 50 1.36 9.30 -19.54
N ALA A 51 1.11 9.08 -20.83
CA ALA A 51 1.93 8.21 -21.67
C ALA A 51 3.36 8.72 -21.82
N VAL A 52 3.55 10.04 -22.02
CA VAL A 52 4.88 10.67 -22.05
C VAL A 52 5.58 10.53 -20.69
N LEU A 53 4.86 10.77 -19.59
CA LEU A 53 5.41 10.61 -18.24
C LEU A 53 5.81 9.14 -17.95
N PHE A 54 5.01 8.18 -18.41
CA PHE A 54 5.32 6.75 -18.32
C PHE A 54 6.58 6.41 -19.11
N GLY A 55 6.65 6.78 -20.40
CA GLY A 55 7.82 6.51 -21.25
C GLY A 55 9.10 7.15 -20.70
N PHE A 56 9.01 8.39 -20.22
CA PHE A 56 10.11 9.08 -19.54
C PHE A 56 10.55 8.34 -18.28
N SER A 57 9.61 7.94 -17.42
CA SER A 57 9.90 7.23 -16.17
C SER A 57 10.51 5.85 -16.44
N LEU A 58 9.99 5.11 -17.41
CA LEU A 58 10.49 3.80 -17.83
C LEU A 58 11.93 3.90 -18.33
N PHE A 59 12.24 4.89 -19.18
CA PHE A 59 13.60 5.07 -19.67
C PHE A 59 14.57 5.44 -18.53
N LEU A 60 14.16 6.32 -17.62
CA LEU A 60 14.95 6.62 -16.42
C LEU A 60 15.14 5.39 -15.53
N PHE A 61 14.14 4.53 -15.42
CA PHE A 61 14.23 3.27 -14.68
C PHE A 61 15.28 2.35 -15.30
N ILE A 62 15.28 2.16 -16.62
CA ILE A 62 16.32 1.40 -17.34
C ILE A 62 17.70 2.02 -17.08
N MET A 63 17.84 3.34 -17.21
CA MET A 63 19.10 4.04 -16.97
C MET A 63 19.60 3.91 -15.53
N SER A 64 18.69 3.83 -14.55
CA SER A 64 19.03 3.74 -13.13
C SER A 64 19.78 2.46 -12.75
N PHE A 65 19.67 1.39 -13.55
CA PHE A 65 20.47 0.18 -13.36
C PHE A 65 21.96 0.42 -13.62
N PHE A 66 22.27 1.29 -14.59
CA PHE A 66 23.64 1.56 -15.01
C PHE A 66 24.28 2.67 -14.15
N LYS A 67 23.56 3.77 -13.93
CA LYS A 67 24.10 4.97 -13.27
C LYS A 67 23.08 5.54 -12.27
N PRO A 68 23.50 6.04 -11.09
CA PRO A 68 22.53 6.62 -10.15
C PRO A 68 22.00 7.93 -10.74
N LEU A 69 20.71 8.23 -10.50
CA LEU A 69 20.05 9.33 -11.20
C LEU A 69 20.70 10.69 -10.91
N ASN A 70 21.24 10.84 -9.70
CA ASN A 70 21.91 12.07 -9.26
C ASN A 70 23.17 12.40 -10.07
N GLU A 71 23.75 11.41 -10.75
CA GLU A 71 24.95 11.56 -11.58
C GLU A 71 24.62 11.61 -13.09
N LEU A 72 23.34 11.58 -13.47
CA LEU A 72 22.95 11.71 -14.86
C LEU A 72 23.13 13.16 -15.33
N ASN A 73 23.84 13.33 -16.45
CA ASN A 73 23.97 14.62 -17.09
C ASN A 73 22.61 15.09 -17.64
N LYS A 74 22.38 16.41 -17.65
CA LYS A 74 21.14 17.02 -18.18
C LYS A 74 20.79 16.56 -19.60
N ILE A 75 21.81 16.33 -20.44
CA ILE A 75 21.65 15.82 -21.80
C ILE A 75 21.02 14.41 -21.80
N LEU A 76 21.44 13.51 -20.90
CA LEU A 76 20.86 12.16 -20.81
C LEU A 76 19.41 12.20 -20.35
N ILE A 77 19.05 13.14 -19.47
CA ILE A 77 17.66 13.35 -19.02
C ILE A 77 16.81 13.86 -20.19
N LEU A 78 17.32 14.79 -20.98
CA LEU A 78 16.64 15.29 -22.18
C LEU A 78 16.45 14.17 -23.22
N ILE A 79 17.48 13.35 -23.44
CA ILE A 79 17.41 12.18 -24.32
C ILE A 79 16.35 11.20 -23.79
N ALA A 80 16.31 10.94 -22.48
CA ALA A 80 15.29 10.09 -21.86
C ALA A 80 13.87 10.61 -22.12
N PHE A 81 13.68 11.93 -22.05
CA PHE A 81 12.39 12.56 -22.35
C PHE A 81 12.00 12.40 -23.83
N ILE A 82 12.92 12.68 -24.75
CA ILE A 82 12.67 12.57 -26.20
C ILE A 82 12.42 11.12 -26.60
N LEU A 83 13.19 10.16 -26.08
CA LEU A 83 13.02 8.73 -26.34
C LEU A 83 11.77 8.14 -25.67
N GLY A 84 11.27 8.77 -24.61
CA GLY A 84 10.00 8.40 -23.97
C GLY A 84 8.78 8.58 -24.87
N ILE A 85 8.83 9.48 -25.86
CA ILE A 85 7.73 9.76 -26.80
C ILE A 85 7.50 8.60 -27.79
N PRO A 86 8.49 8.10 -28.55
CA PRO A 86 8.29 6.97 -29.46
C PRO A 86 8.00 5.65 -28.74
N LEU A 87 8.40 5.54 -27.47
CA LEU A 87 8.09 4.40 -26.60
C LEU A 87 6.57 4.13 -26.46
N ILE A 88 5.73 5.16 -26.67
CA ILE A 88 4.27 5.06 -26.69
C ILE A 88 3.78 4.18 -27.84
N PHE A 89 4.50 4.15 -28.97
CA PHE A 89 4.07 3.45 -30.20
C PHE A 89 4.73 2.08 -30.40
N LEU A 90 5.86 1.81 -29.72
CA LEU A 90 6.75 0.69 -30.06
C LEU A 90 6.49 -0.61 -29.29
N PHE A 91 5.64 -0.64 -28.26
CA PHE A 91 5.65 -1.74 -27.30
C PHE A 91 4.27 -2.28 -26.86
N ASP A 92 3.23 -2.25 -27.70
CA ASP A 92 1.87 -2.65 -27.29
C ASP A 92 1.81 -4.01 -26.54
N GLU A 93 2.51 -5.06 -27.02
CA GLU A 93 2.52 -6.39 -26.36
C GLU A 93 3.47 -6.51 -25.15
N ILE A 94 4.69 -5.96 -25.23
CA ILE A 94 5.68 -6.02 -24.11
C ILE A 94 5.23 -5.13 -22.96
N VAL A 95 4.57 -4.01 -23.28
CA VAL A 95 3.92 -3.11 -22.32
C VAL A 95 2.83 -3.85 -21.57
N SER A 96 2.05 -4.71 -22.22
CA SER A 96 0.99 -5.44 -21.52
C SER A 96 1.53 -6.32 -20.38
N ILE A 97 2.51 -7.18 -20.66
CA ILE A 97 3.10 -8.06 -19.63
C ILE A 97 3.70 -7.22 -18.49
N PHE A 98 4.38 -6.12 -18.84
CA PHE A 98 4.94 -5.19 -17.86
C PHE A 98 3.84 -4.50 -17.03
N PHE A 99 2.71 -4.14 -17.64
CA PHE A 99 1.56 -3.54 -16.97
C PHE A 99 0.93 -4.52 -15.97
N THR A 100 0.69 -5.76 -16.39
CA THR A 100 0.18 -6.81 -15.50
C THR A 100 1.14 -7.06 -14.33
N PHE A 101 2.45 -7.12 -14.59
CA PHE A 101 3.45 -7.22 -13.54
C PHE A 101 3.40 -6.02 -12.56
N CYS A 102 3.28 -4.80 -13.07
CA CYS A 102 3.12 -3.60 -12.25
C CYS A 102 1.84 -3.64 -11.41
N ILE A 103 0.70 -4.09 -11.95
CA ILE A 103 -0.55 -4.24 -11.20
C ILE A 103 -0.33 -5.20 -10.03
N TYR A 104 0.16 -6.42 -10.27
CA TYR A 104 0.39 -7.39 -9.18
C TYR A 104 1.43 -6.91 -8.17
N ALA A 105 2.51 -6.29 -8.64
CA ALA A 105 3.52 -5.69 -7.77
C ALA A 105 2.90 -4.59 -6.88
N ASN A 106 1.97 -3.79 -7.40
CA ASN A 106 1.27 -2.76 -6.62
C ASN A 106 0.42 -3.37 -5.52
N LEU A 107 -0.32 -4.45 -5.82
CA LEU A 107 -1.14 -5.14 -4.82
C LEU A 107 -0.25 -5.70 -3.70
N ILE A 108 0.85 -6.36 -4.07
CA ILE A 108 1.80 -6.93 -3.11
C ILE A 108 2.47 -5.85 -2.26
N LEU A 109 2.97 -4.78 -2.87
CA LEU A 109 3.64 -3.69 -2.14
C LEU A 109 2.67 -2.94 -1.23
N THR A 110 1.46 -2.63 -1.71
CA THR A 110 0.45 -1.94 -0.92
C THR A 110 0.07 -2.76 0.32
N ALA A 111 -0.20 -4.06 0.13
CA ALA A 111 -0.49 -4.99 1.23
C ALA A 111 0.70 -5.13 2.20
N PHE A 112 1.92 -5.25 1.70
CA PHE A 112 3.13 -5.36 2.53
C PHE A 112 3.36 -4.11 3.39
N PHE A 113 3.24 -2.92 2.81
CA PHE A 113 3.44 -1.67 3.54
C PHE A 113 2.32 -1.41 4.54
N ALA A 114 1.06 -1.75 4.21
CA ALA A 114 -0.04 -1.72 5.17
C ALA A 114 0.24 -2.63 6.38
N PHE A 115 0.64 -3.88 6.13
CA PHE A 115 1.04 -4.82 7.19
C PHE A 115 2.16 -4.25 8.06
N LYS A 116 3.19 -3.69 7.41
CA LYS A 116 4.34 -3.09 8.08
C LYS A 116 3.95 -1.88 8.93
N ILE A 117 3.01 -1.03 8.48
CA ILE A 117 2.48 0.08 9.29
C ILE A 117 1.84 -0.47 10.56
N CYS A 118 0.91 -1.42 10.43
CA CYS A 118 0.22 -2.02 11.58
C CYS A 118 1.22 -2.60 12.57
N MET A 119 2.23 -3.32 12.06
CA MET A 119 3.27 -3.95 12.86
C MET A 119 4.21 -2.94 13.53
N ASP A 120 4.77 -1.98 12.81
CA ASP A 120 5.70 -1.00 13.38
C ASP A 120 5.00 -0.07 14.37
N PHE A 121 3.72 0.26 14.14
CA PHE A 121 2.92 1.07 15.06
C PHE A 121 2.60 0.29 16.34
N SER A 122 2.18 -0.97 16.22
CA SER A 122 1.90 -1.82 17.38
C SER A 122 3.14 -2.02 18.27
N LEU A 123 4.31 -2.21 17.67
CA LEU A 123 5.58 -2.35 18.37
C LEU A 123 6.02 -1.05 19.06
N LYS A 124 5.86 0.11 18.40
CA LYS A 124 6.21 1.41 18.99
C LYS A 124 5.34 1.77 20.18
N ILE A 125 4.03 1.51 20.08
CA ILE A 125 3.10 1.75 21.18
C ILE A 125 3.44 0.83 22.36
N ASP A 126 3.67 -0.46 22.09
CA ASP A 126 4.16 -1.41 23.10
C ASP A 126 5.46 -0.89 23.76
N ASP A 127 6.47 -0.51 22.99
CA ASP A 127 7.74 -0.04 23.55
C ASP A 127 7.60 1.26 24.36
N TYR A 128 6.77 2.22 23.91
CA TYR A 128 6.51 3.48 24.62
C TYR A 128 5.80 3.28 25.96
N LEU A 129 4.75 2.45 25.98
CA LEU A 129 3.95 2.20 27.19
C LEU A 129 4.74 1.44 28.26
N TYR A 130 5.74 0.64 27.86
CA TYR A 130 6.50 -0.22 28.77
C TYR A 130 7.90 0.29 29.14
N GLN A 131 8.20 1.58 28.90
CA GLN A 131 9.40 2.24 29.43
C GLN A 131 9.40 2.45 30.96
N LYS A 132 8.24 2.37 31.63
CA LYS A 132 8.13 2.55 33.11
C LYS A 132 7.92 1.20 33.82
N GLU A 133 8.87 0.80 34.67
CA GLU A 133 9.02 -0.57 35.17
C GLU A 133 7.94 -1.04 36.16
N LYS A 134 7.33 -0.14 36.96
CA LYS A 134 6.57 -0.53 38.17
C LYS A 134 5.23 -1.25 37.95
N TYR A 135 4.56 -1.12 36.79
CA TYR A 135 3.22 -1.70 36.55
C TYR A 135 3.09 -2.49 35.24
N ARG A 136 4.22 -2.94 34.70
CA ARG A 136 4.34 -3.49 33.35
C ARG A 136 3.41 -4.68 33.06
N GLN A 137 3.21 -5.59 34.02
CA GLN A 137 2.39 -6.79 33.81
C GLN A 137 0.88 -6.51 33.87
N ILE A 138 0.44 -5.68 34.82
CA ILE A 138 -0.97 -5.34 34.97
C ILE A 138 -1.46 -4.51 33.78
N LEU A 139 -0.67 -3.51 33.33
CA LEU A 139 -1.00 -2.74 32.13
C LEU A 139 -1.13 -3.65 30.89
N ARG A 140 -0.26 -4.66 30.74
CA ARG A 140 -0.33 -5.61 29.61
C ARG A 140 -1.60 -6.42 29.60
N ILE A 141 -2.05 -6.87 30.76
CA ILE A 141 -3.29 -7.64 30.90
C ILE A 141 -4.49 -6.74 30.62
N ILE A 142 -4.51 -5.52 31.18
CA ILE A 142 -5.57 -4.55 30.95
C ILE A 142 -5.64 -4.21 29.46
N GLU A 143 -4.53 -3.87 28.81
CA GLU A 143 -4.50 -3.56 27.37
C GLU A 143 -4.90 -4.75 26.50
N PHE A 144 -4.44 -5.95 26.84
CA PHE A 144 -4.84 -7.15 26.14
C PHE A 144 -6.38 -7.32 26.16
N ILE A 145 -6.98 -7.13 27.33
CA ILE A 145 -8.44 -7.19 27.50
C ILE A 145 -9.11 -6.01 26.78
N THR A 146 -8.63 -4.78 26.95
CA THR A 146 -9.20 -3.58 26.34
C THR A 146 -9.16 -3.66 24.82
N PHE A 147 -8.03 -3.99 24.21
CA PHE A 147 -7.93 -4.15 22.76
C PHE A 147 -8.74 -5.34 22.25
N GLY A 148 -8.84 -6.43 23.02
CA GLY A 148 -9.73 -7.55 22.69
C GLY A 148 -11.22 -7.16 22.70
N VAL A 149 -11.65 -6.37 23.69
CA VAL A 149 -13.03 -5.85 23.79
C VAL A 149 -13.31 -4.84 22.69
N VAL A 150 -12.40 -3.91 22.43
CA VAL A 150 -12.51 -2.93 21.34
C VAL A 150 -12.64 -3.66 20.01
N TYR A 151 -11.78 -4.64 19.76
CA TYR A 151 -11.84 -5.47 18.56
C TYR A 151 -13.19 -6.18 18.41
N TRP A 152 -13.68 -6.85 19.47
CA TRP A 152 -14.97 -7.52 19.44
C TRP A 152 -16.14 -6.55 19.18
N LEU A 153 -16.09 -5.37 19.80
CA LEU A 153 -17.10 -4.34 19.62
C LEU A 153 -17.12 -3.81 18.19
N ILE A 154 -15.94 -3.56 17.60
CA ILE A 154 -15.83 -3.17 16.20
C ILE A 154 -16.38 -4.27 15.30
N TYR A 155 -15.99 -5.54 15.50
CA TYR A 155 -16.51 -6.66 14.71
C TYR A 155 -18.04 -6.72 14.74
N ARG A 156 -18.64 -6.58 15.93
CA ARG A 156 -20.09 -6.59 16.10
C ARG A 156 -20.75 -5.40 15.40
N LEU A 157 -20.22 -4.18 15.59
CA LEU A 157 -20.76 -2.98 14.96
C LEU A 157 -20.67 -3.06 13.44
N SER A 158 -19.52 -3.46 12.89
CA SER A 158 -19.34 -3.64 11.46
C SER A 158 -20.29 -4.69 10.90
N THR A 159 -20.41 -5.85 11.55
CA THR A 159 -21.31 -6.92 11.12
C THR A 159 -22.77 -6.45 11.07
N ASN A 160 -23.24 -5.79 12.13
CA ASN A 160 -24.60 -5.26 12.19
C ASN A 160 -24.82 -4.19 11.12
N PHE A 161 -23.89 -3.25 10.99
CA PHE A 161 -23.95 -2.19 9.98
C PHE A 161 -24.06 -2.76 8.56
N PHE A 162 -23.23 -3.74 8.21
CA PHE A 162 -23.26 -4.34 6.87
C PHE A 162 -24.52 -5.18 6.63
N LEU A 163 -25.00 -5.93 7.63
CA LEU A 163 -26.23 -6.70 7.52
C LEU A 163 -27.48 -5.81 7.38
N GLU A 164 -27.51 -4.68 8.10
CA GLU A 164 -28.61 -3.71 8.02
C GLU A 164 -28.59 -2.90 6.73
N LEU A 165 -27.42 -2.44 6.29
CA LEU A 165 -27.28 -1.58 5.11
C LEU A 165 -27.49 -2.34 3.79
N LEU A 166 -27.01 -3.59 3.71
CA LEU A 166 -26.91 -4.33 2.44
C LEU A 166 -27.81 -5.57 2.38
N GLY A 167 -28.41 -5.95 3.50
CA GLY A 167 -29.11 -7.21 3.64
C GLY A 167 -28.18 -8.43 3.54
N PRO A 168 -28.75 -9.65 3.60
CA PRO A 168 -28.00 -10.90 3.57
C PRO A 168 -27.57 -11.27 2.13
N SER A 169 -26.80 -10.42 1.47
CA SER A 169 -26.23 -10.74 0.15
C SER A 169 -25.11 -11.79 0.29
N ALA A 170 -24.96 -12.65 -0.72
CA ALA A 170 -23.96 -13.73 -0.70
C ALA A 170 -22.52 -13.20 -0.54
N LEU A 171 -22.21 -12.03 -1.12
CA LEU A 171 -20.92 -11.38 -1.03
C LEU A 171 -20.64 -10.86 0.39
N VAL A 172 -21.61 -10.17 1.01
CA VAL A 172 -21.50 -9.67 2.39
C VAL A 172 -21.28 -10.83 3.36
N ILE A 173 -22.07 -11.90 3.23
CA ILE A 173 -21.94 -13.09 4.08
C ILE A 173 -20.58 -13.76 3.88
N TRP A 174 -20.09 -13.86 2.64
CA TRP A 174 -18.81 -14.47 2.34
C TRP A 174 -17.64 -13.67 2.93
N VAL A 175 -17.65 -12.34 2.81
CA VAL A 175 -16.59 -11.52 3.38
C VAL A 175 -16.65 -11.50 4.91
N LEU A 176 -17.84 -11.38 5.52
CA LEU A 176 -17.99 -11.50 6.97
C LEU A 176 -17.48 -12.86 7.48
N ARG A 177 -17.70 -13.93 6.72
CA ARG A 177 -17.17 -15.27 7.03
C ARG A 177 -15.65 -15.32 6.93
N ILE A 178 -15.04 -14.67 5.94
CA ILE A 178 -13.57 -14.55 5.84
C ILE A 178 -13.02 -13.83 7.05
N ILE A 179 -13.56 -12.64 7.36
CA ILE A 179 -13.19 -11.84 8.52
C ILE A 179 -13.27 -12.68 9.79
N PHE A 180 -14.39 -13.37 10.02
CA PHE A 180 -14.57 -14.28 11.15
C PHE A 180 -13.51 -15.40 11.23
N TRP A 181 -13.16 -16.04 10.12
CA TRP A 181 -12.14 -17.09 10.11
C TRP A 181 -10.74 -16.56 10.42
N ILE A 182 -10.40 -15.38 9.88
CA ILE A 182 -9.14 -14.71 10.19
C ILE A 182 -9.11 -14.42 11.69
N ASP A 183 -10.17 -13.84 12.21
CA ASP A 183 -10.32 -13.51 13.62
C ASP A 183 -10.13 -14.74 14.52
N LEU A 184 -10.75 -15.86 14.15
CA LEU A 184 -10.61 -17.13 14.85
C LEU A 184 -9.16 -17.65 14.82
N ILE A 185 -8.49 -17.57 13.66
CA ILE A 185 -7.07 -17.96 13.52
C ILE A 185 -6.19 -17.04 14.39
N LEU A 186 -6.41 -15.73 14.35
CA LEU A 186 -5.64 -14.75 15.11
C LEU A 186 -5.82 -14.97 16.62
N ILE A 187 -7.05 -15.16 17.10
CA ILE A 187 -7.34 -15.53 18.49
C ILE A 187 -6.66 -16.84 18.86
N GLY A 188 -6.71 -17.85 17.98
CA GLY A 188 -5.99 -19.12 18.16
C GLY A 188 -4.50 -18.92 18.36
N VAL A 189 -3.85 -18.11 17.52
CA VAL A 189 -2.43 -17.75 17.65
C VAL A 189 -2.15 -17.04 18.96
N VAL A 190 -3.01 -16.10 19.37
CA VAL A 190 -2.89 -15.41 20.67
C VAL A 190 -2.94 -16.42 21.82
N LEU A 191 -3.94 -17.30 21.84
CA LEU A 191 -4.12 -18.30 22.89
C LEU A 191 -2.94 -19.28 22.94
N LEU A 192 -2.47 -19.77 21.78
CA LEU A 192 -1.27 -20.60 21.69
C LEU A 192 -0.05 -19.85 22.22
N THR A 193 0.10 -18.56 21.91
CA THR A 193 1.21 -17.73 22.41
C THR A 193 1.13 -17.56 23.92
N ILE A 194 -0.06 -17.35 24.49
CA ILE A 194 -0.27 -17.26 25.94
C ILE A 194 0.08 -18.59 26.61
N LEU A 195 -0.40 -19.72 26.06
CA LEU A 195 -0.18 -21.06 26.59
C LEU A 195 1.30 -21.47 26.56
N PHE A 196 1.99 -21.25 25.44
CA PHE A 196 3.37 -21.69 25.26
C PHE A 196 4.42 -20.69 25.74
N ALA A 197 4.17 -19.38 25.63
CA ALA A 197 5.16 -18.35 25.98
C ALA A 197 4.93 -17.72 27.36
N LYS A 198 3.78 -17.96 28.01
CA LYS A 198 3.40 -17.42 29.34
C LYS A 198 3.64 -15.90 29.49
N ARG A 199 3.59 -15.15 28.39
CA ARG A 199 3.80 -13.70 28.36
C ARG A 199 2.64 -13.01 27.66
N TYR A 200 2.02 -12.05 28.35
CA TYR A 200 1.09 -11.11 27.74
C TYR A 200 1.85 -10.17 26.82
N ALA A 201 1.59 -10.30 25.53
CA ALA A 201 2.14 -9.44 24.50
C ALA A 201 1.02 -8.54 23.99
N ALA A 202 0.83 -7.40 24.66
CA ALA A 202 -0.19 -6.40 24.31
C ALA A 202 -0.03 -5.87 22.87
N PHE A 203 1.21 -5.85 22.34
CA PHE A 203 1.45 -5.55 20.93
C PHE A 203 0.70 -6.48 19.96
N ILE A 204 0.43 -7.73 20.35
CA ILE A 204 -0.24 -8.71 19.48
C ILE A 204 -1.71 -8.34 19.31
N THR A 205 -2.42 -8.04 20.41
CA THR A 205 -3.82 -7.61 20.35
C THR A 205 -3.98 -6.24 19.69
N LEU A 206 -3.02 -5.32 19.90
CA LEU A 206 -2.98 -4.05 19.19
C LEU A 206 -2.73 -4.23 17.68
N PHE A 207 -1.77 -5.09 17.31
CA PHE A 207 -1.48 -5.42 15.92
C PHE A 207 -2.71 -6.01 15.21
N PHE A 208 -3.43 -6.93 15.88
CA PHE A 208 -4.65 -7.52 15.34
C PHE A 208 -5.81 -6.54 15.27
N SER A 209 -5.98 -5.65 16.26
CA SER A 209 -6.97 -4.58 16.18
C SER A 209 -6.71 -3.62 15.01
N LEU A 210 -5.45 -3.24 14.77
CA LEU A 210 -5.08 -2.39 13.63
C LEU A 210 -5.26 -3.11 12.29
N SER A 211 -4.88 -4.38 12.23
CA SER A 211 -5.07 -5.20 11.04
C SER A 211 -6.55 -5.36 10.71
N PHE A 212 -7.38 -5.51 11.74
CA PHE A 212 -8.83 -5.58 11.62
C PHE A 212 -9.46 -4.27 11.15
N PHE A 213 -9.02 -3.13 11.70
CA PHE A 213 -9.42 -1.81 11.19
C PHE A 213 -9.06 -1.63 9.72
N TYR A 214 -7.89 -2.09 9.29
CA TYR A 214 -7.50 -2.02 7.88
C TYR A 214 -8.36 -2.93 6.99
N ILE A 215 -8.72 -4.12 7.47
CA ILE A 215 -9.65 -5.01 6.77
C ILE A 215 -11.03 -4.36 6.62
N ILE A 216 -11.56 -3.73 7.67
CA ILE A 216 -12.82 -2.98 7.60
C ILE A 216 -12.72 -1.81 6.63
N TYR A 217 -11.60 -1.09 6.65
CA TYR A 217 -11.36 0.01 5.72
C TYR A 217 -11.41 -0.47 4.26
N ILE A 218 -10.69 -1.55 3.93
CA ILE A 218 -10.74 -2.15 2.57
C ILE A 218 -12.18 -2.54 2.22
N PHE A 219 -12.92 -3.11 3.17
CA PHE A 219 -14.28 -3.55 2.91
C PHE A 219 -15.25 -2.38 2.71
N LEU A 220 -15.10 -1.31 3.49
CA LEU A 220 -15.84 -0.07 3.28
C LEU A 220 -15.51 0.54 1.91
N ASP A 221 -14.25 0.49 1.48
CA ASP A 221 -13.81 1.00 0.18
C ASP A 221 -14.48 0.24 -0.97
N VAL A 222 -14.45 -1.10 -0.91
CA VAL A 222 -15.16 -1.99 -1.86
C VAL A 222 -16.66 -1.64 -1.92
N PHE A 223 -17.31 -1.41 -0.78
CA PHE A 223 -18.73 -1.05 -0.80
C PHE A 223 -19.00 0.36 -1.28
N SER A 224 -18.14 1.31 -0.94
CA SER A 224 -18.30 2.67 -1.42
C SER A 224 -18.14 2.74 -2.93
N GLU A 225 -17.27 1.91 -3.51
CA GLU A 225 -17.18 1.74 -4.95
C GLU A 225 -18.50 1.16 -5.52
N LEU A 226 -19.04 0.11 -4.90
CA LEU A 226 -20.27 -0.55 -5.37
C LEU A 226 -21.54 0.33 -5.25
N ILE A 227 -21.61 1.23 -4.26
CA ILE A 227 -22.83 1.98 -3.92
C ILE A 227 -22.75 3.45 -4.39
N PHE A 228 -21.57 4.06 -4.34
CA PHE A 228 -21.35 5.50 -4.59
C PHE A 228 -20.48 5.76 -5.82
N THR A 229 -20.51 4.85 -6.80
CA THR A 229 -19.56 4.68 -7.91
C THR A 229 -19.28 5.95 -8.73
N ASP A 230 -20.15 6.97 -8.65
CA ASP A 230 -20.01 8.23 -9.39
C ASP A 230 -20.08 9.50 -8.54
N THR A 231 -19.92 9.40 -7.21
CA THR A 231 -19.89 10.60 -6.37
C THR A 231 -18.49 11.24 -6.40
N SER A 232 -18.43 12.52 -6.72
CA SER A 232 -17.21 13.33 -6.65
C SER A 232 -16.53 13.24 -5.28
N VAL A 233 -17.31 13.11 -4.21
CA VAL A 233 -16.83 12.95 -2.83
C VAL A 233 -16.05 11.66 -2.63
N TYR A 234 -16.53 10.53 -3.16
CA TYR A 234 -15.82 9.25 -3.09
C TYR A 234 -14.49 9.32 -3.85
N GLN A 235 -14.52 9.83 -5.08
CA GLN A 235 -13.32 9.97 -5.93
C GLN A 235 -12.24 10.84 -5.26
N ILE A 236 -12.63 11.98 -4.67
CA ILE A 236 -11.72 12.87 -3.94
C ILE A 236 -11.17 12.21 -2.66
N THR A 237 -12.01 11.52 -1.90
CA THR A 237 -11.61 10.91 -0.62
C THR A 237 -10.66 9.74 -0.85
N SER A 238 -11.00 8.85 -1.80
CA SER A 238 -10.13 7.74 -2.23
C SER A 238 -8.78 8.27 -2.72
N PHE A 239 -8.78 9.35 -3.52
CA PHE A 239 -7.56 10.02 -3.98
C PHE A 239 -6.65 10.48 -2.84
N ILE A 240 -7.19 11.14 -1.81
CA ILE A 240 -6.40 11.65 -0.69
C ILE A 240 -5.73 10.49 0.06
N LEU A 241 -6.47 9.40 0.28
CA LEU A 241 -5.97 8.22 0.96
C LEU A 241 -4.87 7.52 0.15
N ASP A 242 -5.09 7.33 -1.14
CA ASP A 242 -4.10 6.76 -2.07
C ASP A 242 -2.81 7.59 -2.13
N LEU A 243 -2.93 8.92 -2.12
CA LEU A 243 -1.78 9.84 -2.10
C LEU A 243 -0.99 9.72 -0.80
N ILE A 244 -1.67 9.65 0.34
CA ILE A 244 -1.03 9.46 1.65
C ILE A 244 -0.29 8.12 1.69
N ILE A 245 -0.92 7.04 1.22
CA ILE A 245 -0.30 5.70 1.15
C ILE A 245 0.91 5.73 0.22
N PHE A 246 0.81 6.36 -0.94
CA PHE A 246 1.92 6.52 -1.89
C PHE A 246 3.12 7.25 -1.27
N LEU A 247 2.88 8.42 -0.67
CA LEU A 247 3.92 9.20 0.00
C LEU A 247 4.55 8.41 1.16
N TYR A 248 3.76 7.62 1.88
CA TYR A 248 4.25 6.74 2.93
C TYR A 248 5.15 5.62 2.38
N ILE A 249 4.73 4.93 1.31
CA ILE A 249 5.49 3.85 0.67
C ILE A 249 6.84 4.39 0.20
N ILE A 250 6.82 5.48 -0.56
CA ILE A 250 8.03 6.11 -1.08
C ILE A 250 8.93 6.61 0.06
N GLY A 251 8.38 7.33 1.05
CA GLY A 251 9.13 7.80 2.21
C GLY A 251 9.77 6.65 3.00
N SER A 252 9.07 5.53 3.12
CA SER A 252 9.56 4.33 3.82
C SER A 252 10.64 3.57 3.04
N ILE A 253 10.58 3.57 1.71
CA ILE A 253 11.65 3.03 0.86
C ILE A 253 12.91 3.89 1.00
N PHE A 254 12.76 5.22 0.94
CA PHE A 254 13.89 6.14 1.03
C PHE A 254 14.55 6.20 2.40
N ASP A 255 13.79 5.97 3.47
CA ASP A 255 14.32 5.85 4.83
C ASP A 255 15.21 4.60 4.98
N LYS A 256 14.93 3.54 4.22
CA LYS A 256 15.69 2.28 4.25
C LYS A 256 16.61 2.08 3.05
N VAL A 257 16.91 3.14 2.29
CA VAL A 257 17.78 3.10 1.10
C VAL A 257 19.09 2.38 1.39
N ASP A 258 19.76 2.76 2.48
CA ASP A 258 21.10 2.26 2.80
C ASP A 258 21.04 0.74 3.08
N TYR A 259 20.04 0.31 3.87
CA TYR A 259 19.78 -1.11 4.13
C TYR A 259 19.38 -1.89 2.86
N LEU A 260 18.51 -1.33 2.02
CA LEU A 260 18.05 -1.96 0.78
C LEU A 260 19.20 -2.11 -0.22
N LYS A 261 20.08 -1.12 -0.30
CA LYS A 261 21.28 -1.15 -1.14
C LYS A 261 22.21 -2.29 -0.71
N ASP A 262 22.42 -2.45 0.59
CA ASP A 262 23.29 -3.50 1.14
C ASP A 262 22.67 -4.91 0.98
N ALA A 263 21.34 -5.03 1.14
CA ALA A 263 20.64 -6.29 1.07
C ALA A 263 20.39 -6.80 -0.36
N LEU A 264 19.99 -5.90 -1.29
CA LEU A 264 19.56 -6.30 -2.63
C LEU A 264 20.70 -6.36 -3.64
N LYS A 265 21.85 -5.70 -3.39
CA LYS A 265 23.10 -5.59 -4.20
C LYS A 265 22.95 -5.18 -5.68
N VAL A 266 21.92 -5.66 -6.36
CA VAL A 266 21.55 -5.46 -7.77
C VAL A 266 20.64 -4.23 -7.93
N PHE A 267 19.71 -4.00 -6.99
CA PHE A 267 18.75 -2.91 -7.10
C PHE A 267 19.16 -1.72 -6.22
N ARG A 268 19.39 -0.57 -6.86
CA ARG A 268 19.60 0.71 -6.16
C ARG A 268 18.25 1.20 -5.65
N ALA A 269 18.23 1.90 -4.52
CA ALA A 269 16.99 2.48 -4.02
C ALA A 269 16.34 3.44 -5.01
N ASP A 270 17.18 4.11 -5.82
CA ASP A 270 16.75 4.96 -6.93
C ASP A 270 15.87 4.21 -7.94
N THR A 271 16.27 2.99 -8.28
CA THR A 271 15.58 2.06 -9.19
C THR A 271 14.27 1.58 -8.59
N ILE A 272 14.26 1.24 -7.30
CA ILE A 272 13.06 0.81 -6.57
C ILE A 272 12.04 1.95 -6.50
N ALA A 273 12.50 3.18 -6.24
CA ALA A 273 11.65 4.36 -6.20
C ALA A 273 10.99 4.65 -7.56
N LEU A 274 11.78 4.64 -8.64
CA LEU A 274 11.25 4.80 -9.98
C LEU A 274 10.27 3.68 -10.34
N PHE A 275 10.58 2.45 -9.95
CA PHE A 275 9.68 1.33 -10.16
C PHE A 275 8.33 1.55 -9.47
N VAL A 276 8.31 2.00 -8.21
CA VAL A 276 7.07 2.31 -7.49
C VAL A 276 6.27 3.43 -8.15
N ILE A 277 6.95 4.46 -8.67
CA ILE A 277 6.30 5.56 -9.40
C ILE A 277 5.67 5.03 -10.70
N ILE A 278 6.42 4.29 -11.50
CA ILE A 278 5.93 3.68 -12.75
C ILE A 278 4.74 2.77 -12.46
N MET A 279 4.87 1.92 -11.45
CA MET A 279 3.84 1.00 -11.03
C MET A 279 2.53 1.72 -10.65
N LYS A 280 2.60 2.82 -9.90
CA LYS A 280 1.42 3.62 -9.57
C LYS A 280 0.87 4.38 -10.77
N LEU A 281 1.71 4.84 -11.70
CA LEU A 281 1.24 5.43 -12.97
C LEU A 281 0.46 4.41 -13.79
N VAL A 282 0.97 3.19 -13.91
CA VAL A 282 0.28 2.09 -14.61
C VAL A 282 -1.11 1.85 -14.02
N VAL A 283 -1.20 1.68 -12.69
CA VAL A 283 -2.48 1.44 -11.99
C VAL A 283 -3.47 2.59 -12.22
N GLN A 284 -2.98 3.82 -12.33
CA GLN A 284 -3.84 4.94 -12.65
C GLN A 284 -4.31 4.97 -14.10
N ILE A 285 -3.43 4.69 -15.06
CA ILE A 285 -3.80 4.60 -16.46
C ILE A 285 -4.91 3.57 -16.63
N THR A 286 -4.79 2.42 -15.96
CA THR A 286 -5.77 1.33 -16.04
C THR A 286 -7.13 1.70 -15.44
N LYS A 287 -7.19 2.63 -14.48
CA LYS A 287 -8.46 3.15 -13.95
C LYS A 287 -9.21 4.02 -14.96
N ILE A 288 -8.50 4.71 -15.86
CA ILE A 288 -9.08 5.61 -16.86
C ILE A 288 -9.34 4.88 -18.18
N PHE A 289 -8.44 3.96 -18.53
CA PHE A 289 -8.49 3.13 -19.73
C PHE A 289 -8.61 1.67 -19.30
N PRO A 290 -9.80 1.21 -18.91
CA PRO A 290 -10.00 -0.18 -18.50
C PRO A 290 -9.79 -1.17 -19.65
N TYR A 291 -9.81 -0.70 -20.91
CA TYR A 291 -9.61 -1.50 -22.12
C TYR A 291 -8.32 -1.13 -22.85
N ILE A 292 -7.18 -1.36 -22.20
CA ILE A 292 -5.88 -1.33 -22.89
C ILE A 292 -5.73 -2.66 -23.63
N PRO A 293 -5.51 -2.65 -24.95
CA PRO A 293 -5.32 -3.88 -25.73
C PRO A 293 -4.29 -4.82 -25.08
N GLY A 294 -4.70 -6.06 -24.83
CA GLY A 294 -3.84 -7.10 -24.27
C GLY A 294 -3.62 -7.04 -22.75
N VAL A 295 -4.12 -6.05 -22.01
CA VAL A 295 -4.01 -5.99 -20.53
C VAL A 295 -5.34 -6.40 -19.90
N ASP A 296 -5.38 -7.58 -19.28
CA ASP A 296 -6.50 -7.96 -18.41
C ASP A 296 -6.39 -7.19 -17.09
N VAL A 297 -6.99 -6.00 -17.04
CA VAL A 297 -7.16 -5.25 -15.80
C VAL A 297 -8.27 -5.93 -15.00
N PRO A 298 -7.99 -6.48 -13.81
CA PRO A 298 -9.07 -6.95 -12.94
C PRO A 298 -9.92 -5.72 -12.58
N PRO A 299 -11.26 -5.79 -12.66
CA PRO A 299 -12.12 -4.71 -12.18
C PRO A 299 -11.71 -4.31 -10.76
N ASP A 300 -11.79 -3.01 -10.45
CA ASP A 300 -11.26 -2.40 -9.22
C ASP A 300 -11.68 -3.21 -7.96
N VAL A 301 -12.98 -3.53 -7.81
CA VAL A 301 -13.54 -4.47 -6.80
C VAL A 301 -12.72 -5.77 -6.57
N ARG A 302 -12.13 -6.35 -7.62
CA ARG A 302 -11.28 -7.55 -7.49
C ARG A 302 -9.90 -7.22 -6.95
N GLN A 303 -9.35 -6.05 -7.27
CA GLN A 303 -8.05 -5.61 -6.78
C GLN A 303 -8.05 -5.40 -5.26
N GLU A 304 -9.08 -4.78 -4.67
CA GLU A 304 -9.14 -4.66 -3.20
C GLU A 304 -9.24 -6.02 -2.51
N LEU A 305 -9.99 -6.97 -3.10
CA LEU A 305 -10.06 -8.35 -2.60
C LEU A 305 -8.70 -9.05 -2.67
N TRP A 306 -7.92 -8.83 -3.74
CA TRP A 306 -6.55 -9.34 -3.83
C TRP A 306 -5.62 -8.69 -2.80
N ILE A 307 -5.72 -7.37 -2.60
CA ILE A 307 -4.96 -6.67 -1.54
C ILE A 307 -5.28 -7.27 -0.18
N LEU A 308 -6.57 -7.51 0.11
CA LEU A 308 -7.02 -8.15 1.34
C LEU A 308 -6.37 -9.53 1.50
N LEU A 309 -6.47 -10.42 0.50
CA LEU A 309 -5.90 -11.77 0.56
C LEU A 309 -4.37 -11.75 0.77
N ILE A 310 -3.66 -10.87 0.08
CA ILE A 310 -2.20 -10.73 0.23
C ILE A 310 -1.85 -10.16 1.61
N PHE A 311 -2.58 -9.15 2.09
CA PHE A 311 -2.39 -8.55 3.42
C PHE A 311 -2.59 -9.59 4.52
N LEU A 312 -3.61 -10.43 4.39
CA LEU A 312 -3.87 -11.53 5.31
C LEU A 312 -2.76 -12.55 5.31
N THR A 313 -2.26 -12.89 4.12
CA THR A 313 -1.09 -13.77 3.97
C THR A 313 0.11 -13.19 4.70
N PHE A 314 0.42 -11.89 4.52
CA PHE A 314 1.50 -11.23 5.25
C PHE A 314 1.28 -11.25 6.77
N THR A 315 0.06 -10.95 7.21
CA THR A 315 -0.35 -10.92 8.61
C THR A 315 -0.19 -12.28 9.28
N LEU A 316 -0.58 -13.36 8.60
CA LEU A 316 -0.44 -14.72 9.11
C LEU A 316 1.03 -15.16 9.09
N PHE A 317 1.70 -15.14 7.94
CA PHE A 317 3.07 -15.69 7.87
C PHE A 317 4.09 -14.84 8.64
N PHE A 318 4.16 -13.54 8.35
CA PHE A 318 5.18 -12.66 8.94
C PHE A 318 4.78 -12.15 10.32
N GLY A 319 3.48 -11.94 10.57
CA GLY A 319 2.98 -11.60 11.90
C GLY A 319 3.27 -12.72 12.90
N ILE A 320 2.88 -13.96 12.59
CA ILE A 320 3.18 -15.12 13.45
C ILE A 320 4.68 -15.31 13.60
N TYR A 321 5.46 -15.24 12.51
CA TYR A 321 6.91 -15.35 12.58
C TYR A 321 7.52 -14.33 13.54
N LYS A 322 7.13 -13.06 13.45
CA LYS A 322 7.71 -12.00 14.31
C LYS A 322 7.28 -12.12 15.76
N ILE A 323 6.06 -12.62 16.02
CA ILE A 323 5.60 -12.97 17.37
C ILE A 323 6.51 -14.05 17.97
N ILE A 324 6.83 -15.08 17.18
CA ILE A 324 7.72 -16.16 17.61
C ILE A 324 9.17 -15.69 17.72
N SER A 325 9.67 -14.86 16.80
CA SER A 325 11.09 -14.46 16.79
C SER A 325 11.45 -13.49 17.92
N LYS A 326 10.53 -12.60 18.33
CA LYS A 326 10.70 -11.71 19.50
C LYS A 326 10.89 -12.50 20.82
N ARG A 327 10.63 -13.82 20.81
CA ARG A 327 10.97 -14.79 21.88
C ARG A 327 12.48 -14.93 22.09
N LYS A 328 13.29 -14.92 21.02
CA LYS A 328 14.73 -15.22 21.08
C LYS A 328 15.55 -14.05 21.64
N ASP A 329 15.33 -12.83 21.14
CA ASP A 329 16.18 -11.68 21.46
C ASP A 329 16.09 -11.19 22.91
N LYS A 330 15.05 -11.60 23.66
CA LYS A 330 14.90 -11.32 25.10
C LYS A 330 15.21 -12.52 26.01
N SER A 331 15.66 -13.65 25.45
CA SER A 331 16.09 -14.82 26.23
C SER A 331 17.61 -14.90 26.40
N THR A 332 18.35 -14.00 25.76
CA THR A 332 19.82 -13.94 25.76
C THR A 332 20.39 -12.75 26.54
N ASN A 333 19.56 -11.98 27.26
CA ASN A 333 20.02 -10.94 28.19
C ASN A 333 19.49 -11.21 29.59
#